data_AF-A0A6A4WXZ7-F1
#
_entry.id   AF-A0A6A4WXZ7-F1
#
_cell.length_a   1.000
_cell.length_b   1.000
_cell.length_c   1.000
_cell.angle_alpha   90.00
_cell.angle_beta   90.00
_cell.angle_gamma   90.00
#
_symmetry.space_group_name_H-M   'P 1'
#
loop_
_entity.id
_entity.type
_entity.pdbx_description
1 polymer ?
#
loop_
_entity_poly.entity_id
_entity_poly.type
_entity_poly.pdbx_seq_one_letter_code
_entity_poly.pdbx_strand_id
1 'polypeptide(L)'
;MGSCGGLWHVDPLLEGGTGPPSERELRLRLARTLVLHAILGGISYRPTAPFWEIWWKQAIPSLVRTAPLLLQWYHYKDSETHYQQCYLFMAWTVVDLADLVGGTLMTSPASDIVTLDVTPLTNLLTRSDLVYLLGDPDRVATWCSQQLRRPLEERPAGLTAELDTPRGRAEPAPAEVSW
;
A
#
# COMPACT_ATOMS: atom_id res chain seq x y z
N MET A 1 -13.25 10.19 18.42
CA MET A 1 -12.82 11.54 17.99
C MET A 1 -11.49 11.84 18.65
N GLY A 2 -10.40 11.76 17.90
CA GLY A 2 -9.06 12.02 18.42
C GLY A 2 -8.10 12.25 17.27
N SER A 3 -7.60 13.48 17.18
CA SER A 3 -6.53 13.98 16.31
C SER A 3 -6.75 13.91 14.79
N CYS A 4 -7.47 14.91 14.26
CA CYS A 4 -7.47 15.25 12.82
C CYS A 4 -6.34 16.24 12.47
N GLY A 5 -5.17 16.12 13.12
CA GLY A 5 -4.17 17.19 13.23
C GLY A 5 -2.77 16.87 12.71
N GLY A 6 -2.61 15.94 11.76
CA GLY A 6 -1.30 15.62 11.18
C GLY A 6 -1.32 14.59 10.05
N LEU A 7 -2.42 14.51 9.29
CA LEU A 7 -2.74 13.34 8.46
C LEU A 7 -2.13 13.32 7.05
N TRP A 8 -1.43 14.37 6.65
CA TRP A 8 -0.79 14.40 5.33
C TRP A 8 0.70 14.68 5.50
N HIS A 9 1.51 13.65 5.27
CA HIS A 9 2.95 13.81 5.11
C HIS A 9 3.17 14.53 3.78
N VAL A 10 3.11 15.87 3.80
CA VAL A 10 3.28 16.73 2.61
C VAL A 10 4.75 17.02 2.32
N ASP A 11 5.67 16.62 3.19
CA ASP A 11 7.11 16.83 2.99
C ASP A 11 7.61 16.32 1.62
N PRO A 12 7.15 15.17 1.07
CA PRO A 12 7.52 14.74 -0.28
C PRO A 12 7.07 15.70 -1.39
N LEU A 13 6.01 16.49 -1.19
CA LEU A 13 5.57 17.53 -2.12
C LEU A 13 6.48 18.77 -2.07
N LEU A 14 7.09 19.01 -0.91
CA LEU A 14 7.94 20.17 -0.62
C LEU A 14 9.43 19.91 -0.85
N GLU A 15 9.83 18.67 -1.16
CA GLU A 15 11.21 18.33 -1.50
C GLU A 15 11.69 19.13 -2.72
N GLY A 16 12.96 19.55 -2.77
CA GLY A 16 13.56 20.16 -3.97
C GLY A 16 13.43 21.69 -4.08
N GLY A 17 14.37 22.39 -3.44
CA GLY A 17 14.76 23.78 -3.73
C GLY A 17 13.73 24.88 -3.43
N THR A 18 14.13 26.15 -3.61
CA THR A 18 13.27 27.32 -3.38
C THR A 18 12.49 27.77 -4.63
N GLY A 19 12.61 27.07 -5.75
CA GLY A 19 11.93 27.39 -7.00
C GLY A 19 10.64 26.58 -7.21
N PRO A 20 9.68 27.06 -8.01
CA PRO A 20 8.50 26.28 -8.33
C PRO A 20 8.88 25.03 -9.15
N PRO A 21 8.37 23.84 -8.79
CA PRO A 21 8.64 22.62 -9.56
C PRO A 21 8.02 22.71 -10.95
N SER A 22 8.60 21.99 -11.90
CA SER A 22 7.94 21.77 -13.19
C SER A 22 6.65 20.95 -13.00
N GLU A 23 5.71 21.02 -13.95
CA GLU A 23 4.47 20.24 -13.89
C GLU A 23 4.74 18.73 -13.77
N ARG A 24 5.74 18.22 -14.50
CA ARG A 24 6.18 16.83 -14.43
C ARG A 24 6.70 16.46 -13.04
N GLU A 25 7.55 17.31 -12.47
CA GLU A 25 8.10 17.11 -11.13
C GLU A 25 6.99 17.12 -10.05
N LEU A 26 6.04 18.05 -10.16
CA LEU A 26 4.90 18.11 -9.26
C LEU A 26 4.03 16.85 -9.34
N ARG A 27 3.77 16.34 -10.55
CA ARG A 27 3.03 15.09 -10.78
C ARG A 27 3.74 13.89 -10.14
N LEU A 28 5.05 13.78 -10.30
CA LEU A 28 5.84 12.69 -9.71
C LEU A 28 5.80 12.73 -8.18
N ARG A 29 5.95 13.91 -7.57
CA ARG A 29 5.85 14.08 -6.10
C ARG A 29 4.46 13.76 -5.58
N LEU A 30 3.42 14.18 -6.30
CA LEU A 30 2.04 13.86 -5.95
C LEU A 30 1.78 12.36 -6.03
N ALA A 31 2.20 11.70 -7.12
CA ALA A 31 2.09 10.25 -7.28
C ALA A 31 2.81 9.51 -6.14
N ARG A 32 4.07 9.88 -5.83
CA ARG A 32 4.85 9.33 -4.72
C ARG A 32 4.13 9.48 -3.37
N THR A 33 3.56 10.66 -3.11
CA THR A 33 2.79 10.93 -1.87
C THR A 33 1.57 10.01 -1.78
N LEU A 34 0.82 9.85 -2.86
CA LEU A 34 -0.35 8.99 -2.92
C LEU A 34 0.02 7.51 -2.71
N VAL A 35 1.11 7.04 -3.33
CA VAL A 35 1.64 5.67 -3.12
C VAL A 35 2.03 5.44 -1.67
N LEU A 36 2.70 6.42 -1.04
CA LEU A 36 3.10 6.33 0.36
C LEU A 36 1.88 6.18 1.29
N HIS A 37 0.80 6.94 1.05
CA HIS A 37 -0.43 6.83 1.82
C HIS A 37 -1.14 5.50 1.59
N ALA A 38 -1.15 5.01 0.35
CA ALA A 38 -1.72 3.71 0.02
C ALA A 38 -1.04 2.57 0.81
N ILE A 39 0.29 2.59 0.88
CA ILE A 39 1.08 1.58 1.59
C ILE A 39 0.91 1.72 3.12
N LEU A 40 0.99 2.95 3.64
CA LEU A 40 0.83 3.20 5.07
C LEU A 40 -0.57 2.78 5.56
N GLY A 41 -1.61 3.08 4.79
CA GLY A 41 -2.98 2.65 5.04
C GLY A 41 -3.08 1.12 5.07
N GLY A 42 -2.55 0.45 4.03
CA GLY A 42 -2.53 -1.01 3.95
C GLY A 42 -1.82 -1.69 5.13
N ILE A 43 -0.67 -1.16 5.58
CA ILE A 43 0.08 -1.68 6.74
C ILE A 43 -0.68 -1.45 8.04
N SER A 44 -1.16 -0.22 8.23
CA SER A 44 -1.76 0.24 9.49
C SER A 44 -3.13 -0.40 9.71
N TYR A 45 -3.88 -0.64 8.64
CA TYR A 45 -5.27 -1.10 8.70
C TYR A 45 -5.55 -2.47 8.08
N ARG A 46 -4.53 -3.32 7.93
CA ARG A 46 -4.70 -4.71 7.48
C ARG A 46 -5.77 -5.44 8.32
N PRO A 47 -6.58 -6.34 7.73
CA PRO A 47 -7.67 -7.03 8.44
C PRO A 47 -7.25 -7.79 9.70
N THR A 48 -5.97 -8.15 9.82
CA THR A 48 -5.39 -8.87 10.97
C THR A 48 -4.87 -7.95 12.07
N ALA A 49 -4.97 -6.63 11.92
CA ALA A 49 -4.42 -5.70 12.89
C ALA A 49 -5.30 -5.58 14.15
N PRO A 50 -4.71 -5.40 15.35
CA PRO A 50 -5.43 -5.44 16.63
C PRO A 50 -6.58 -4.42 16.76
N PHE A 51 -6.50 -3.28 16.07
CA PHE A 51 -7.54 -2.25 16.15
C PHE A 51 -8.87 -2.71 15.51
N TRP A 52 -8.84 -3.68 14.59
CA TRP A 52 -10.06 -4.28 14.02
C TRP A 52 -10.88 -5.01 15.08
N GLU A 53 -10.24 -5.61 16.09
CA GLU A 53 -10.96 -6.27 17.19
C GLU A 53 -11.79 -5.26 18.00
N ILE A 54 -11.22 -4.07 18.25
CA ILE A 54 -11.91 -2.97 18.92
C ILE A 54 -13.06 -2.45 18.05
N TRP A 55 -12.81 -2.25 16.75
CA TRP A 55 -13.83 -1.82 15.79
C TRP A 55 -15.01 -2.82 15.73
N TRP A 56 -14.73 -4.13 15.60
CA TRP A 56 -15.76 -5.17 15.55
C TRP A 56 -16.65 -5.15 16.80
N LYS A 57 -16.03 -5.05 17.99
CA LYS A 57 -16.76 -5.00 19.28
C LYS A 57 -17.70 -3.79 19.36
N GLN A 58 -17.38 -2.69 18.70
CA GLN A 58 -18.20 -1.46 18.73
C GLN A 58 -19.25 -1.44 17.62
N ALA A 59 -18.89 -1.78 16.39
CA ALA A 59 -19.74 -1.59 15.21
C ALA A 59 -20.74 -2.74 14.99
N ILE A 60 -20.34 -4.00 15.23
CA ILE A 60 -21.18 -5.17 14.94
C ILE A 60 -22.45 -5.16 15.80
N PRO A 61 -22.41 -5.02 17.13
CA PRO A 61 -23.62 -5.13 17.96
C PRO A 61 -24.71 -4.11 17.58
N SER A 62 -24.31 -2.88 17.23
CA SER A 62 -25.25 -1.81 16.86
C SER A 62 -25.81 -1.97 15.45
N LEU A 63 -24.99 -2.40 14.48
CA LEU A 63 -25.35 -2.34 13.06
C LEU A 63 -25.83 -3.67 12.48
N VAL A 64 -25.42 -4.81 13.05
CA VAL A 64 -25.74 -6.13 12.48
C VAL A 64 -27.24 -6.41 12.44
N ARG A 65 -28.01 -5.85 13.38
CA ARG A 65 -29.48 -6.01 13.45
C ARG A 65 -30.25 -4.86 12.83
N THR A 66 -29.71 -3.63 12.88
CA THR A 66 -30.45 -2.42 12.50
C THR A 66 -30.15 -1.96 11.07
N ALA A 67 -28.93 -2.19 10.58
CA ALA A 67 -28.48 -1.69 9.29
C ALA A 67 -27.35 -2.58 8.71
N PRO A 68 -27.66 -3.84 8.31
CA PRO A 68 -26.65 -4.78 7.83
C PRO A 68 -25.92 -4.30 6.56
N LEU A 69 -26.60 -3.56 5.68
CA LEU A 69 -25.98 -2.95 4.49
C LEU A 69 -25.00 -1.83 4.89
N LEU A 70 -25.32 -1.06 5.93
CA LEU A 70 -24.41 -0.05 6.45
C LEU A 70 -23.20 -0.70 7.11
N LEU A 71 -23.38 -1.82 7.83
CA LEU A 71 -22.26 -2.60 8.38
C LEU A 71 -21.33 -3.11 7.27
N GLN A 72 -21.89 -3.65 6.19
CA GLN A 72 -21.11 -4.11 5.03
C GLN A 72 -20.35 -2.97 4.35
N TRP A 73 -21.03 -1.85 4.10
CA TRP A 73 -20.39 -0.66 3.53
C TRP A 73 -19.31 -0.09 4.46
N TYR A 74 -19.58 -0.05 5.76
CA TYR A 74 -18.65 0.47 6.76
C TYR A 74 -17.42 -0.43 6.89
N HIS A 75 -17.59 -1.75 6.87
CA HIS A 75 -16.48 -2.70 6.78
C HIS A 75 -15.67 -2.52 5.49
N TYR A 76 -16.34 -2.41 4.33
CA TYR A 76 -15.67 -2.22 3.04
C TYR A 76 -14.89 -0.91 2.95
N LYS A 77 -15.47 0.18 3.46
CA LYS A 77 -14.83 1.50 3.47
C LYS A 77 -13.70 1.58 4.49
N ASP A 78 -13.92 1.09 5.70
CA ASP A 78 -12.91 1.16 6.77
C ASP A 78 -11.80 0.12 6.55
N SER A 79 -12.04 -0.94 5.75
CA SER A 79 -10.96 -1.74 5.21
C SER A 79 -10.15 -0.86 4.25
N GLU A 80 -8.94 -0.48 4.68
CA GLU A 80 -8.03 0.37 3.89
C GLU A 80 -7.72 -0.20 2.49
N THR A 81 -8.09 -1.44 2.17
CA THR A 81 -8.01 -1.95 0.80
C THR A 81 -8.75 -1.08 -0.21
N HIS A 82 -9.92 -0.51 0.14
CA HIS A 82 -10.64 0.42 -0.74
C HIS A 82 -9.87 1.73 -0.91
N TYR A 83 -9.42 2.33 0.20
CA TYR A 83 -8.64 3.57 0.18
C TYR A 83 -7.31 3.40 -0.56
N GLN A 84 -6.61 2.29 -0.32
CA GLN A 84 -5.39 1.89 -1.01
C GLN A 84 -5.64 1.80 -2.53
N GLN A 85 -6.73 1.17 -2.97
CA GLN A 85 -7.09 1.16 -4.39
C GLN A 85 -7.33 2.56 -4.94
N CYS A 86 -8.06 3.42 -4.21
CA CYS A 86 -8.30 4.80 -4.63
C CYS A 86 -6.99 5.60 -4.73
N TYR A 87 -6.09 5.51 -3.76
CA TYR A 87 -4.80 6.19 -3.78
C TYR A 87 -3.90 5.72 -4.92
N LEU A 88 -3.81 4.41 -5.15
CA LEU A 88 -3.03 3.86 -6.26
C LEU A 88 -3.61 4.26 -7.61
N PHE A 89 -4.94 4.26 -7.75
CA PHE A 89 -5.60 4.74 -8.96
C PHE A 89 -5.33 6.22 -9.20
N MET A 90 -5.47 7.07 -8.17
CA MET A 90 -5.14 8.50 -8.28
C MET A 90 -3.65 8.73 -8.61
N ALA A 91 -2.74 7.95 -8.02
CA ALA A 91 -1.32 8.04 -8.34
C ALA A 91 -1.06 7.68 -9.81
N TRP A 92 -1.76 6.66 -10.32
CA TRP A 92 -1.69 6.27 -11.72
C TRP A 92 -2.20 7.34 -12.67
N THR A 93 -3.29 8.03 -12.34
CA THR A 93 -3.88 9.04 -13.24
C THR A 93 -3.07 10.33 -13.33
N VAL A 94 -2.23 10.63 -12.32
CA VAL A 94 -1.43 11.86 -12.31
C VAL A 94 -0.04 11.68 -12.90
N VAL A 95 0.50 10.46 -12.91
CA VAL A 95 1.85 10.21 -13.42
C VAL A 95 1.84 9.96 -14.93
N ASP A 96 2.86 10.41 -15.63
CA ASP A 96 3.01 10.09 -17.04
C ASP A 96 3.46 8.62 -17.18
N LEU A 97 2.81 7.86 -18.07
CA LEU A 97 3.18 6.46 -18.31
C LEU A 97 4.61 6.34 -18.84
N ALA A 98 5.12 7.36 -19.54
CA ALA A 98 6.51 7.40 -19.98
C ALA A 98 7.51 7.44 -18.80
N ASP A 99 7.07 7.90 -17.63
CA ASP A 99 7.87 7.93 -16.40
C ASP A 99 7.81 6.61 -15.63
N LEU A 100 6.87 5.72 -15.98
CA LEU A 100 6.70 4.40 -15.39
C LEU A 100 7.29 3.31 -16.29
N VAL A 101 8.52 2.88 -15.99
CA VAL A 101 9.15 1.76 -16.70
C VAL A 101 8.32 0.49 -16.49
N GLY A 102 7.66 0.01 -17.56
CA GLY A 102 6.95 -1.27 -17.58
C GLY A 102 5.47 -1.25 -17.19
N GLY A 103 4.85 -0.07 -17.03
CA GLY A 103 3.42 0.05 -16.75
C GLY A 103 2.54 -0.56 -17.84
N THR A 104 1.97 -1.72 -17.58
CA THR A 104 1.10 -2.43 -18.53
C THR A 104 -0.33 -2.41 -18.00
N LEU A 105 -1.25 -1.81 -18.76
CA LEU A 105 -2.68 -1.93 -18.50
C LEU A 105 -3.13 -3.34 -18.93
N MET A 106 -3.62 -4.15 -18.00
CA MET A 106 -4.15 -5.48 -18.28
C MET A 106 -5.68 -5.41 -18.30
N THR A 107 -6.26 -5.34 -19.50
CA THR A 107 -7.71 -5.44 -19.65
C THR A 107 -8.10 -6.92 -19.71
N SER A 108 -8.89 -7.39 -18.74
CA SER A 108 -9.50 -8.72 -18.82
C SER A 108 -10.58 -8.73 -19.91
N PRO A 109 -10.54 -9.66 -20.88
CA PRO A 109 -11.54 -9.72 -21.94
C PRO A 109 -12.93 -10.22 -21.49
N ALA A 110 -13.09 -10.65 -20.23
CA ALA A 110 -14.29 -11.34 -19.75
C ALA A 110 -15.10 -10.58 -18.67
N SER A 111 -14.63 -9.42 -18.20
CA SER A 111 -15.33 -8.66 -17.16
C SER A 111 -15.03 -7.16 -17.27
N ASP A 112 -15.96 -6.31 -16.84
CA ASP A 112 -15.75 -4.85 -16.67
C ASP A 112 -14.68 -4.49 -15.62
N ILE A 113 -13.97 -5.49 -15.08
CA ILE A 113 -12.88 -5.34 -14.13
C ILE A 113 -11.59 -5.09 -14.91
N VAL A 114 -11.05 -3.89 -14.76
CA VAL A 114 -9.72 -3.51 -15.26
C VAL A 114 -8.69 -3.86 -14.18
N THR A 115 -7.70 -4.67 -14.53
CA THR A 115 -6.58 -4.96 -13.65
C THR A 115 -5.42 -4.04 -14.01
N LEU A 116 -4.96 -3.28 -13.03
CA LEU A 116 -3.83 -2.37 -13.19
C LEU A 116 -2.59 -2.95 -12.50
N ASP A 117 -1.50 -3.11 -13.25
CA ASP A 117 -0.20 -3.38 -12.64
C ASP A 117 0.35 -2.08 -12.04
N VAL A 118 0.18 -1.95 -10.73
CA VAL A 118 0.66 -0.80 -9.95
C VAL A 118 2.11 -0.99 -9.47
N THR A 119 2.77 -2.10 -9.81
CA THR A 119 4.17 -2.35 -9.42
C THR A 119 5.09 -1.19 -9.81
N PRO A 120 5.00 -0.58 -11.00
CA PRO A 120 5.87 0.55 -11.35
C PRO A 120 5.69 1.78 -10.46
N LEU A 121 4.51 1.96 -9.83
CA LEU A 121 4.28 3.07 -8.91
C LEU A 121 5.10 2.94 -7.63
N THR A 122 5.44 1.72 -7.18
CA THR A 122 6.30 1.54 -6.01
C THR A 122 7.74 1.97 -6.26
N ASN A 123 8.18 2.02 -7.53
CA ASN A 123 9.49 2.54 -7.92
C ASN A 123 9.60 4.06 -7.75
N LEU A 124 8.49 4.77 -7.55
CA LEU A 124 8.51 6.20 -7.21
C LEU A 124 8.99 6.46 -5.77
N LEU A 125 8.98 5.44 -4.92
CA LEU A 125 9.45 5.56 -3.55
C LEU A 125 10.97 5.72 -3.52
N THR A 126 11.40 6.70 -2.75
CA THR A 126 12.81 6.97 -2.48
C THR A 126 13.27 6.21 -1.26
N ARG A 127 14.59 6.20 -1.04
CA ARG A 127 15.18 5.63 0.18
C ARG A 127 14.62 6.26 1.45
N SER A 128 14.31 7.55 1.46
CA SER A 128 13.73 8.23 2.62
C SER A 128 12.33 7.70 2.96
N ASP A 129 11.51 7.42 1.95
CA ASP A 129 10.19 6.82 2.16
C ASP A 129 10.32 5.39 2.68
N LEU A 130 11.28 4.63 2.17
CA LEU A 130 11.54 3.27 2.64
C LEU A 130 12.04 3.27 4.09
N VAL A 131 12.87 4.23 4.49
CA VAL A 131 13.27 4.43 5.89
C VAL A 131 12.05 4.77 6.75
N TYR A 132 11.16 5.62 6.27
CA TYR A 132 9.93 5.95 6.99
C TYR A 132 9.01 4.72 7.16
N LEU A 133 8.85 3.90 6.12
CA LEU A 133 7.97 2.73 6.12
C LEU A 133 8.55 1.54 6.88
N LEU A 134 9.86 1.30 6.77
CA LEU A 134 10.52 0.07 7.20
C LEU A 134 11.49 0.27 8.38
N GLY A 135 11.78 1.52 8.74
CA GLY A 135 12.84 1.89 9.69
C GLY A 135 14.23 1.72 9.10
N ASP A 136 14.64 0.49 8.83
CA ASP A 136 15.93 0.17 8.20
C ASP A 136 15.72 -0.74 6.97
N PRO A 137 15.68 -0.15 5.76
CA PRO A 137 15.39 -0.91 4.54
C PRO A 137 16.47 -1.95 4.22
N ASP A 138 17.74 -1.68 4.54
CA ASP A 138 18.85 -2.60 4.24
C ASP A 138 18.80 -3.83 5.17
N ARG A 139 18.41 -3.63 6.44
CA ARG A 139 18.18 -4.75 7.38
C ARG A 139 16.98 -5.59 6.98
N VAL A 140 15.89 -4.98 6.52
CA VAL A 140 14.73 -5.72 6.01
C VAL A 140 15.11 -6.54 4.78
N ALA A 141 15.82 -5.95 3.82
CA ALA A 141 16.29 -6.66 2.63
C ALA A 141 17.20 -7.85 3.01
N THR A 142 18.16 -7.63 3.91
CA THR A 142 19.06 -8.68 4.40
C THR A 142 18.28 -9.80 5.09
N TRP A 143 17.30 -9.47 5.93
CA TRP A 143 16.44 -10.44 6.59
C TRP A 143 15.66 -11.27 5.56
N CYS A 144 15.03 -10.62 4.56
CA CYS A 144 14.30 -11.32 3.49
C CYS A 144 15.21 -12.31 2.75
N SER A 145 16.43 -11.89 2.37
CA SER A 145 17.40 -12.79 1.72
C SER A 145 17.82 -13.96 2.61
N GLN A 146 17.92 -13.77 3.93
CA GLN A 146 18.22 -14.86 4.86
C GLN A 146 17.07 -15.86 4.98
N GLN A 147 15.82 -15.40 4.99
CA GLN A 147 14.66 -16.29 5.03
C GLN A 147 14.55 -17.15 3.78
N LEU A 148 14.82 -16.59 2.60
CA LEU A 148 14.80 -17.34 1.33
C LEU A 148 15.87 -18.44 1.25
N ARG A 149 16.93 -18.37 2.06
CA ARG A 149 17.95 -19.42 2.16
C ARG A 149 17.54 -20.59 3.07
N ARG A 150 16.48 -20.44 3.86
CA ARG A 150 15.98 -21.52 4.72
C ARG A 150 15.26 -22.60 3.91
N PRO A 151 15.14 -23.83 4.44
CA PRO A 151 14.23 -24.84 3.89
C PRO A 151 12.82 -24.26 3.73
N LEU A 152 12.08 -24.71 2.71
CA LEU A 152 10.79 -24.14 2.33
C LEU A 152 9.79 -24.17 3.49
N GLU A 153 9.84 -25.22 4.30
CA GLU A 153 8.98 -25.48 5.46
C GLU A 153 9.23 -24.49 6.62
N GLU A 154 10.40 -23.86 6.65
CA GLU A 154 10.81 -22.90 7.68
C GLU A 154 10.66 -21.44 7.22
N ARG A 155 10.22 -21.21 5.97
CA ARG A 155 10.07 -19.85 5.43
C ARG A 155 8.80 -19.20 5.96
N PRO A 156 8.84 -17.88 6.24
CA PRO A 156 7.62 -17.12 6.49
C PRO A 156 6.62 -17.28 5.33
N ALA A 157 5.34 -17.37 5.67
CA ALA A 157 4.27 -17.44 4.68
C ALA A 157 4.38 -16.25 3.71
N GLY A 158 4.26 -16.49 2.40
CA GLY A 158 4.35 -15.43 1.40
C GLY A 158 5.76 -14.97 1.03
N LEU A 159 6.80 -15.68 1.51
CA LEU A 159 8.20 -15.45 1.14
C LEU A 159 8.83 -16.74 0.62
N THR A 160 8.26 -17.31 -0.44
CA THR A 160 8.76 -18.56 -1.06
C THR A 160 9.69 -18.32 -2.25
N ALA A 161 9.65 -17.13 -2.83
CA ALA A 161 10.52 -16.70 -3.92
C ALA A 161 11.07 -15.28 -3.66
N GLU A 162 12.11 -14.91 -4.42
CA GLU A 162 12.61 -13.53 -4.41
C GLU A 162 11.50 -12.56 -4.83
N LEU A 163 11.37 -11.46 -4.09
CA LEU A 163 10.30 -10.48 -4.25
C LEU A 163 10.27 -9.85 -5.65
N ASP A 164 11.42 -9.77 -6.32
CA ASP A 164 11.53 -9.20 -7.67
C ASP A 164 11.09 -10.17 -8.78
N THR A 165 10.85 -11.45 -8.45
CA THR A 165 10.36 -12.44 -9.42
C THR A 165 8.84 -12.36 -9.58
N PRO A 166 8.27 -12.75 -10.73
CA PRO A 166 6.83 -12.80 -10.91
C PRO A 166 6.10 -13.62 -9.83
N ARG A 167 6.75 -14.67 -9.33
CA ARG A 167 6.21 -15.50 -8.25
C ARG A 167 6.22 -14.76 -6.91
N GLY A 168 7.32 -14.10 -6.55
CA GLY A 168 7.41 -13.30 -5.33
C GLY A 168 6.39 -12.16 -5.30
N ARG A 169 6.11 -11.52 -6.44
CA ARG A 169 5.09 -10.46 -6.56
C ARG A 169 3.64 -10.96 -6.43
N ALA A 170 3.40 -12.22 -6.76
CA ALA A 170 2.08 -12.83 -6.68
C ALA A 170 1.76 -13.37 -5.27
N GLU A 171 2.77 -13.46 -4.40
CA GLU A 171 2.60 -13.99 -3.05
C GLU A 171 2.03 -12.92 -2.10
N PRO A 172 1.01 -13.26 -1.29
CA PRO A 172 0.49 -12.34 -0.28
C PRO A 172 1.54 -12.09 0.80
N ALA A 173 1.65 -10.84 1.28
CA ALA A 173 2.62 -10.47 2.32
C ALA A 173 2.50 -11.36 3.59
N PRO A 174 3.61 -11.62 4.30
CA PRO A 174 3.61 -12.47 5.50
C PRO A 174 2.63 -11.97 6.54
N ALA A 175 1.71 -12.84 6.95
CA ALA A 175 0.70 -12.56 7.97
C ALA A 175 1.27 -12.46 9.39
N GLU A 176 2.54 -12.83 9.61
CA GLU A 176 3.15 -12.92 10.94
C GLU A 176 4.58 -12.39 10.92
N VAL A 177 4.74 -11.10 11.24
CA VAL A 177 5.96 -10.58 11.85
C VAL A 177 5.52 -9.68 13.01
N SER A 178 5.59 -10.19 14.24
CA SER A 178 5.52 -9.35 15.43
C SER A 178 6.87 -8.63 15.55
N TRP A 179 6.84 -7.31 15.45
CA TRP A 179 7.96 -6.44 15.85
C TRP A 179 8.03 -6.35 17.37
#